data_AF-A0A7R9HE68-F1
#
_entry.id   AF-A0A7R9HE68-F1
#
_cell.length_a   1.000
_cell.length_b   1.000
_cell.length_c   1.000
_cell.angle_alpha   90.00
_cell.angle_beta   90.00
_cell.angle_gamma   90.00
#
_symmetry.space_group_name_H-M   'P 1'
#
loop_
_entity.id
_entity.type
_entity.pdbx_description
1 polymer ?
#
loop_
_entity_poly.entity_id
_entity_poly.type
_entity_poly.pdbx_seq_one_letter_code
_entity_poly.pdbx_strand_id
1 'polypeptide(L)'
;MQWVFYLLAQHPQVQDRLYEELKGIEGADNVTQLHLLKGVMREALRLYPVAPFLTRFLPQDCVLGGYKISSGQLIVMSLYTSGRDGKHFPEPDVFKPERWCRNEAGTYRGVGSPYAYLPFAMGARSCVGRKIAETQILLTLAEVVKRFKLSLVDSQPVEMVLELVAVPSRPITLHLTKRWQEHLTAKPDLRRCRETGHLGPDPRVKEGGPCNERTAGVEDVILTVFQQQPL
;
A
#
# COMPACT_ATOMS: atom_id res chain seq x y z
N MET A 1 -5.34 1.67 -0.53
CA MET A 1 -4.32 1.50 -1.58
C MET A 1 -4.18 2.72 -2.49
N GLN A 2 -5.26 3.35 -2.95
CA GLN A 2 -5.23 4.54 -3.84
C GLN A 2 -4.19 5.61 -3.43
N TRP A 3 -4.26 6.10 -2.19
CA TRP A 3 -3.33 7.12 -1.69
C TRP A 3 -1.87 6.69 -1.71
N VAL A 4 -1.57 5.42 -1.45
CA VAL A 4 -0.19 4.90 -1.49
C VAL A 4 0.37 5.00 -2.90
N PHE A 5 -0.41 4.57 -3.90
CA PHE A 5 0.03 4.61 -5.30
C PHE A 5 0.12 6.04 -5.82
N TYR A 6 -0.82 6.91 -5.45
CA TYR A 6 -0.75 8.34 -5.75
C TYR A 6 0.54 8.97 -5.21
N LEU A 7 0.85 8.73 -3.94
CA LEU A 7 2.07 9.25 -3.31
C LEU A 7 3.34 8.70 -3.97
N LEU A 8 3.39 7.40 -4.29
CA LEU A 8 4.54 6.82 -5.00
C LEU A 8 4.70 7.34 -6.43
N ALA A 9 3.61 7.63 -7.13
CA ALA A 9 3.65 8.22 -8.46
C ALA A 9 4.15 9.67 -8.43
N GLN A 10 3.88 10.41 -7.36
CA GLN A 10 4.45 11.75 -7.13
C GLN A 10 5.91 11.73 -6.67
N HIS A 11 6.39 10.61 -6.11
CA HIS A 11 7.73 10.49 -5.53
C HIS A 11 8.51 9.35 -6.21
N PRO A 12 8.89 9.51 -7.50
CA PRO A 12 9.57 8.47 -8.26
C PRO A 12 10.88 7.99 -7.60
N GLN A 13 11.60 8.88 -6.92
CA GLN A 13 12.81 8.55 -6.15
C GLN A 13 12.56 7.54 -5.02
N VAL A 14 11.41 7.64 -4.33
CA VAL A 14 11.04 6.68 -3.28
C VAL A 14 10.62 5.36 -3.94
N GLN A 15 9.88 5.44 -5.04
CA GLN A 15 9.42 4.29 -5.80
C GLN A 15 10.59 3.47 -6.35
N ASP A 16 11.61 4.13 -6.91
CA ASP A 16 12.78 3.47 -7.48
C ASP A 16 13.65 2.85 -6.39
N ARG A 17 13.85 3.51 -5.25
CA ARG A 17 14.51 2.90 -4.08
C ARG A 17 13.77 1.68 -3.56
N LEU A 18 12.44 1.75 -3.50
CA LEU A 18 11.62 0.62 -3.07
C LEU A 18 11.73 -0.56 -4.06
N TYR A 19 11.75 -0.27 -5.37
CA TYR A 19 12.00 -1.29 -6.41
C TYR A 19 13.37 -1.94 -6.24
N GLU A 20 14.42 -1.15 -5.98
CA GLU A 20 15.78 -1.64 -5.75
C GLU A 20 15.89 -2.56 -4.53
N GLU A 21 15.18 -2.26 -3.44
CA GLU A 21 15.09 -3.17 -2.29
C GLU A 21 14.34 -4.46 -2.64
N LEU A 22 13.33 -4.39 -3.51
CA LEU A 22 12.45 -5.51 -3.83
C LEU A 22 13.00 -6.45 -4.91
N LYS A 23 13.83 -5.96 -5.85
CA LYS A 23 14.16 -6.68 -7.10
C LYS A 23 14.93 -7.99 -6.95
N GLY A 24 15.41 -8.32 -5.75
CA GLY A 24 16.08 -9.59 -5.45
C GLY A 24 15.46 -10.39 -4.30
N ILE A 25 14.30 -9.98 -3.78
CA ILE A 25 13.68 -10.63 -2.62
C ILE A 25 12.63 -11.63 -3.09
N GLU A 26 12.78 -12.88 -2.67
CA GLU A 26 11.80 -13.94 -2.84
C GLU A 26 11.08 -14.26 -1.52
N GLY A 27 9.83 -14.69 -1.61
CA GLY A 27 9.01 -15.06 -0.45
C GLY A 27 8.29 -13.90 0.25
N ALA A 28 7.03 -14.13 0.63
CA ALA A 28 6.16 -13.13 1.26
C ALA A 28 6.70 -12.63 2.61
N ASP A 29 7.26 -13.52 3.42
CA ASP A 29 7.74 -13.17 4.76
C ASP A 29 8.89 -12.16 4.71
N ASN A 30 9.82 -12.32 3.77
CA ASN A 30 10.95 -11.41 3.58
C ASN A 30 10.49 -10.01 3.13
N VAL A 31 9.51 -9.95 2.22
CA VAL A 31 8.92 -8.70 1.74
C VAL A 31 8.28 -7.92 2.89
N THR A 32 7.51 -8.59 3.74
CA THR A 32 6.83 -7.94 4.87
C THR A 32 7.78 -7.48 5.97
N GLN A 33 9.10 -7.70 5.88
CA GLN A 33 10.07 -7.15 6.84
C GLN A 33 10.72 -5.83 6.42
N LEU A 34 10.60 -5.45 5.15
CA LEU A 34 11.27 -4.26 4.60
C LEU A 34 10.83 -2.97 5.26
N HIS A 35 11.80 -2.23 5.79
CA HIS A 35 11.56 -1.00 6.53
C HIS A 35 10.97 0.10 5.65
N LEU A 36 11.50 0.28 4.44
CA LEU A 36 10.99 1.30 3.52
C LEU A 36 9.57 0.99 3.06
N LEU A 37 9.27 -0.28 2.74
CA LEU A 37 7.93 -0.73 2.37
C LEU A 37 6.90 -0.45 3.47
N LYS A 38 7.24 -0.81 4.73
CA LYS A 38 6.42 -0.47 5.91
C LYS A 38 6.29 1.03 6.08
N GLY A 39 7.38 1.78 5.87
CA GLY A 39 7.41 3.22 5.95
C GLY A 39 6.47 3.89 4.95
N VAL A 40 6.43 3.42 3.70
CA VAL A 40 5.53 3.93 2.66
C VAL A 40 4.07 3.73 3.07
N MET A 41 3.70 2.53 3.52
CA MET A 41 2.34 2.25 4.00
C MET A 41 1.98 3.16 5.17
N ARG A 42 2.85 3.28 6.17
CA ARG A 42 2.59 4.06 7.38
C ARG A 42 2.49 5.55 7.10
N GLU A 43 3.36 6.06 6.24
CA GLU A 43 3.35 7.46 5.86
C GLU A 43 2.10 7.83 5.07
N ALA A 44 1.65 6.95 4.17
CA ALA A 44 0.39 7.13 3.46
C ALA A 44 -0.80 7.13 4.43
N LEU A 45 -0.84 6.21 5.41
CA LEU A 45 -1.91 6.17 6.42
C LEU A 45 -1.87 7.36 7.39
N ARG A 46 -0.69 7.97 7.63
CA ARG A 46 -0.55 9.20 8.41
C ARG A 46 -1.16 10.40 7.68
N LEU A 47 -0.83 10.56 6.40
CA LEU A 47 -1.31 11.67 5.59
C LEU A 47 -2.79 11.52 5.23
N TYR A 48 -3.22 10.30 4.91
CA TYR A 48 -4.55 9.96 4.43
C TYR A 48 -5.14 8.76 5.21
N PRO A 49 -5.51 8.96 6.48
CA PRO A 49 -6.12 7.90 7.29
C PRO A 49 -7.52 7.56 6.77
N VAL A 50 -7.82 6.27 6.61
CA VAL A 50 -9.15 5.80 6.14
C VAL A 50 -10.27 6.29 7.07
N ALA A 51 -10.05 6.19 8.38
CA ALA A 51 -10.93 6.77 9.40
C ALA A 51 -10.20 7.98 10.02
N PRO A 52 -10.53 9.23 9.63
CA PRO A 52 -9.82 10.41 10.11
C PRO A 52 -10.11 10.74 11.58
N PHE A 53 -11.15 10.15 12.17
CA PHE A 53 -11.53 10.37 13.56
C PHE A 53 -11.67 9.05 14.32
N LEU A 54 -11.26 9.06 15.59
CA LEU A 54 -11.57 8.04 16.58
C LEU A 54 -12.47 8.63 17.64
N THR A 55 -13.55 7.93 17.97
CA THR A 55 -14.54 8.42 18.94
C THR A 55 -14.68 7.49 20.14
N ARG A 56 -14.85 8.06 21.34
CA ARG A 56 -15.09 7.30 22.58
C ARG A 56 -16.07 8.05 23.47
N PHE A 57 -17.05 7.34 24.01
CA PHE A 57 -17.83 7.82 25.15
C PHE A 57 -17.04 7.58 26.44
N LEU A 58 -16.95 8.59 27.29
CA LEU A 58 -16.31 8.46 28.59
C LEU A 58 -17.22 7.70 29.56
N PRO A 59 -16.74 6.61 30.21
CA PRO A 59 -17.54 5.84 31.16
C PRO A 59 -17.63 6.51 32.54
N GLN A 60 -16.69 7.40 32.85
CA GLN A 60 -16.58 8.11 34.11
C GLN A 60 -15.97 9.48 33.88
N ASP A 61 -16.16 10.38 34.84
CA ASP A 61 -15.55 11.70 34.83
C ASP A 61 -14.02 11.59 34.75
N CYS A 62 -13.39 12.45 33.96
CA CYS A 62 -11.94 12.47 33.81
C CYS A 62 -11.39 13.89 33.62
N VAL A 63 -10.06 14.02 33.75
CA VAL A 63 -9.35 15.27 33.45
C VAL A 63 -8.47 15.04 32.23
N LEU A 64 -8.71 15.78 31.14
CA LEU A 64 -7.89 15.75 29.92
C LEU A 64 -7.33 17.14 29.66
N GLY A 65 -5.99 17.26 29.57
CA GLY A 65 -5.34 18.55 29.31
C GLY A 65 -5.66 19.65 30.33
N GLY A 66 -5.98 19.27 31.58
CA GLY A 66 -6.42 20.20 32.63
C GLY A 66 -7.93 20.47 32.66
N TYR A 67 -8.70 19.98 31.69
CA TYR A 67 -10.15 20.17 31.63
C TYR A 67 -10.88 18.99 32.25
N LYS A 68 -11.85 19.26 33.14
CA LYS A 68 -12.77 18.25 33.67
C LYS A 68 -13.85 17.94 32.64
N ILE A 69 -14.04 16.66 32.34
CA ILE A 69 -15.03 16.19 31.39
C ILE A 69 -15.89 15.14 32.09
N SER A 70 -17.20 15.33 32.05
CA SER A 70 -18.15 14.43 32.68
C SER A 70 -18.31 13.12 31.91
N SER A 71 -18.74 12.08 32.63
CA SER A 71 -19.18 10.81 32.06
C SER A 71 -20.28 11.00 31.00
N GLY A 72 -20.33 10.09 30.03
CA GLY A 72 -21.29 10.12 28.91
C GLY A 72 -20.93 11.08 27.78
N GLN A 73 -19.88 11.89 27.92
CA GLN A 73 -19.43 12.79 26.86
C GLN A 73 -18.70 12.05 25.73
N LEU A 74 -18.94 12.48 24.49
CA LEU A 74 -18.26 11.97 23.30
C LEU A 74 -16.95 12.70 23.08
N ILE A 75 -15.84 11.96 23.16
CA ILE A 75 -14.51 12.45 22.79
C ILE A 75 -14.24 12.08 21.34
N VAL A 76 -13.87 13.08 20.54
CA VAL A 76 -13.47 12.92 19.14
C VAL A 76 -11.98 13.25 19.03
N MET A 77 -11.18 12.28 18.63
CA MET A 77 -9.76 12.42 18.37
C MET A 77 -9.53 12.44 16.86
N SER A 78 -8.95 13.52 16.34
CA SER A 78 -8.63 13.64 14.92
C SER A 78 -7.25 13.04 14.63
N LEU A 79 -7.24 11.91 13.93
CA LEU A 79 -6.02 11.29 13.43
C LEU A 79 -5.39 12.12 12.31
N TYR A 80 -6.23 12.77 11.49
CA TYR A 80 -5.77 13.61 10.39
C TYR A 80 -4.91 14.79 10.86
N THR A 81 -5.35 15.49 11.90
CA THR A 81 -4.62 16.62 12.49
C THR A 81 -3.45 16.16 13.34
N SER A 82 -3.62 15.10 14.15
CA SER A 82 -2.53 14.49 14.92
C SER A 82 -1.36 14.05 14.03
N GLY A 83 -1.67 13.43 12.89
CA GLY A 83 -0.70 13.05 11.87
C GLY A 83 0.04 14.23 11.24
N ARG A 84 -0.49 15.46 11.35
CA ARG A 84 0.09 16.70 10.82
C ARG A 84 0.67 17.63 11.91
N ASP A 85 0.67 17.19 13.16
CA ASP A 85 1.26 17.99 14.23
C ASP A 85 2.79 18.00 14.11
N GLY A 86 3.35 19.16 13.81
CA GLY A 86 4.80 19.38 13.69
C GLY A 86 5.59 19.03 14.95
N LYS A 87 4.95 18.99 16.13
CA LYS A 87 5.57 18.53 17.39
C LYS A 87 5.91 17.04 17.36
N HIS A 88 5.15 16.25 16.61
CA HIS A 88 5.33 14.80 16.53
C HIS A 88 5.91 14.37 15.19
N PHE A 89 5.68 15.15 14.12
CA PHE A 89 6.13 14.85 12.76
C PHE A 89 6.81 16.08 12.15
N PRO A 90 8.15 16.15 12.15
CA PRO A 90 8.87 17.20 11.44
C PRO A 90 8.53 17.20 9.95
N GLU A 91 8.32 18.39 9.38
CA GLU A 91 7.81 18.58 8.01
C GLU A 91 6.57 17.71 7.75
N PRO A 92 5.47 17.98 8.47
CA PRO A 92 4.33 17.06 8.56
C PRO A 92 3.62 16.86 7.22
N ASP A 93 3.59 17.86 6.35
CA ASP A 93 2.91 17.76 5.06
C ASP A 93 3.75 17.08 3.98
N VAL A 94 5.03 16.81 4.26
CA VAL A 94 5.93 16.14 3.31
C VAL A 94 5.85 14.63 3.49
N PHE A 95 5.67 13.92 2.37
CA PHE A 95 5.73 12.46 2.32
C PHE A 95 7.17 11.97 2.50
N LYS A 96 7.49 11.47 3.71
CA LYS A 96 8.82 10.96 4.07
C LYS A 96 8.75 9.58 4.73
N PRO A 97 8.68 8.48 3.97
CA PRO A 97 8.66 7.11 4.49
C PRO A 97 9.81 6.79 5.47
N GLU A 98 10.96 7.43 5.31
CA GLU A 98 12.16 7.22 6.13
C GLU A 98 11.96 7.60 7.59
N ARG A 99 10.95 8.43 7.91
CA ARG A 99 10.64 8.78 9.31
C ARG A 99 10.25 7.57 10.15
N TRP A 100 9.80 6.50 9.49
CA TRP A 100 9.41 5.22 10.10
C TRP A 100 10.54 4.20 10.15
N CYS A 101 11.72 4.51 9.63
CA CYS A 101 12.91 3.70 9.85
C CYS A 101 13.35 3.84 11.31
N ARG A 102 13.86 2.74 11.89
CA ARG A 102 14.40 2.77 13.25
C ARG A 102 15.81 3.37 13.25
N ASN A 103 16.17 4.05 14.33
CA ASN A 103 17.55 4.43 14.64
C ASN A 103 18.23 3.32 15.47
N GLU A 104 19.49 3.54 15.84
CA GLU A 104 20.28 2.60 16.64
C GLU A 104 19.66 2.32 18.02
N ALA A 105 18.95 3.30 18.60
CA ALA A 105 18.19 3.16 19.84
C ALA A 105 16.85 2.41 19.66
N GLY A 106 16.55 1.91 18.46
CA GLY A 106 15.33 1.18 18.15
C GLY A 106 14.07 2.06 18.07
N THR A 107 14.16 3.38 18.18
CA THR A 107 13.02 4.30 18.03
C THR A 107 12.87 4.79 16.60
N TYR A 108 11.68 5.28 16.23
CA TYR A 108 11.47 5.85 14.89
C TYR A 108 12.23 7.17 14.74
N ARG A 109 12.86 7.39 13.58
CA ARG A 109 13.68 8.57 13.33
C ARG A 109 12.92 9.89 13.39
N GLY A 110 11.66 9.91 12.95
CA GLY A 110 10.88 11.15 12.82
C GLY A 110 9.46 11.05 13.36
N VAL A 111 9.27 10.29 14.45
CA VAL A 111 7.98 10.15 15.15
C VAL A 111 8.20 10.42 16.64
N GLY A 112 7.71 11.57 17.12
CA GLY A 112 7.92 12.00 18.50
C GLY A 112 7.13 11.18 19.54
N SER A 113 5.93 10.70 19.18
CA SER A 113 5.09 9.88 20.07
C SER A 113 4.43 8.74 19.30
N PRO A 114 4.45 7.49 19.81
CA PRO A 114 3.70 6.38 19.22
C PRO A 114 2.19 6.64 19.15
N TYR A 115 1.65 7.45 20.07
CA TYR A 115 0.22 7.78 20.13
C TYR A 115 -0.20 8.84 19.11
N ALA A 116 0.75 9.52 18.47
CA ALA A 116 0.46 10.45 17.37
C ALA A 116 0.11 9.72 16.06
N TYR A 117 0.29 8.40 16.00
CA TYR A 117 -0.01 7.56 14.85
C TYR A 117 -0.88 6.36 15.24
N LEU A 118 -2.20 6.46 14.99
CA LEU A 118 -3.18 5.45 15.39
C LEU A 118 -4.18 5.07 14.28
N PRO A 119 -3.75 4.78 13.02
CA PRO A 119 -4.69 4.51 11.93
C PRO A 119 -5.52 3.24 12.12
N PHE A 120 -5.09 2.33 13.00
CA PHE A 120 -5.83 1.12 13.39
C PHE A 120 -6.35 1.18 14.83
N ALA A 121 -6.39 2.37 15.43
CA ALA A 121 -6.67 2.62 16.84
C ALA A 121 -5.75 1.79 17.79
N MET A 122 -6.09 1.76 19.08
CA MET A 122 -5.37 1.02 20.12
C MET A 122 -6.36 0.45 21.15
N GLY A 123 -5.95 -0.61 21.85
CA GLY A 123 -6.71 -1.24 22.94
C GLY A 123 -7.70 -2.30 22.47
N ALA A 124 -8.65 -2.65 23.34
CA ALA A 124 -9.63 -3.72 23.10
C ALA A 124 -10.53 -3.49 21.87
N ARG A 125 -10.73 -2.22 21.48
CA ARG A 125 -11.47 -1.81 20.26
C ARG A 125 -10.55 -1.33 19.14
N SER A 126 -9.32 -1.84 19.09
CA SER A 126 -8.44 -1.67 17.92
C SER A 126 -8.98 -2.44 16.72
N CYS A 127 -8.53 -2.09 15.51
CA CYS A 127 -8.98 -2.74 14.29
C CYS A 127 -8.61 -4.23 14.30
N VAL A 128 -9.63 -5.10 14.36
CA VAL A 128 -9.46 -6.56 14.31
C VAL A 128 -8.79 -7.01 13.00
N GLY A 129 -9.02 -6.27 11.92
CA GLY A 129 -8.46 -6.54 10.59
C GLY A 129 -7.03 -6.02 10.39
N ARG A 130 -6.40 -5.39 11.40
CA ARG A 130 -5.09 -4.73 11.25
C ARG A 130 -4.05 -5.61 10.59
N LYS A 131 -3.84 -6.84 11.10
CA LYS A 131 -2.82 -7.75 10.57
C LYS A 131 -3.08 -8.13 9.11
N ILE A 132 -4.35 -8.42 8.78
CA ILE A 132 -4.76 -8.77 7.43
C ILE A 132 -4.53 -7.59 6.49
N ALA A 133 -4.99 -6.40 6.90
CA ALA A 133 -4.84 -5.17 6.11
C ALA A 133 -3.37 -4.81 5.87
N GLU A 134 -2.53 -4.83 6.92
CA GLU A 134 -1.09 -4.55 6.79
C GLU A 134 -0.43 -5.55 5.84
N THR A 135 -0.67 -6.86 6.00
CA THR A 135 -0.10 -7.88 5.11
C THR A 135 -0.56 -7.71 3.67
N GLN A 136 -1.86 -7.53 3.43
CA GLN A 136 -2.40 -7.32 2.08
C GLN A 136 -1.80 -6.08 1.43
N ILE A 137 -1.76 -4.94 2.14
CA ILE A 137 -1.19 -3.71 1.63
C ILE A 137 0.29 -3.90 1.26
N LEU A 138 1.09 -4.50 2.16
CA LEU A 138 2.52 -4.67 1.92
C LEU A 138 2.79 -5.61 0.73
N LEU A 139 2.11 -6.75 0.65
CA LEU A 139 2.30 -7.71 -0.44
C LEU A 139 1.82 -7.15 -1.78
N THR A 140 0.64 -6.52 -1.83
CA THR A 140 0.14 -5.89 -3.05
C THR A 140 1.05 -4.75 -3.49
N LEU A 141 1.51 -3.91 -2.56
CA LEU A 141 2.41 -2.80 -2.87
C LEU A 141 3.73 -3.30 -3.44
N ALA A 142 4.32 -4.31 -2.82
CA ALA A 142 5.56 -4.91 -3.29
C ALA A 142 5.41 -5.50 -4.70
N GLU A 143 4.33 -6.23 -4.96
CA GLU A 143 4.10 -6.87 -6.25
C GLU A 143 3.87 -5.84 -7.36
N VAL A 144 3.10 -4.79 -7.08
CA VAL A 144 2.86 -3.71 -8.04
C VAL A 144 4.15 -2.97 -8.35
N VAL A 145 4.96 -2.61 -7.35
CA VAL A 145 6.23 -1.87 -7.55
C VAL A 145 7.27 -2.74 -8.26
N LYS A 146 7.32 -4.05 -8.00
CA LYS A 146 8.19 -4.99 -8.73
C LYS A 146 7.88 -5.03 -10.22
N ARG A 147 6.60 -5.09 -10.57
CA ARG A 147 6.15 -5.29 -11.96
C ARG A 147 5.96 -4.01 -12.76
N PHE A 148 5.67 -2.89 -12.09
CA PHE A 148 5.25 -1.66 -12.74
C PHE A 148 5.94 -0.43 -12.17
N LYS A 149 6.23 0.53 -13.04
CA LYS A 149 6.55 1.91 -12.70
C LYS A 149 5.26 2.72 -12.78
N LEU A 150 4.91 3.36 -11.67
CA LEU A 150 3.70 4.18 -11.54
C LEU A 150 4.04 5.63 -11.86
N SER A 151 3.21 6.25 -12.69
CA SER A 151 3.26 7.68 -13.01
C SER A 151 1.84 8.24 -13.05
N LEU A 152 1.68 9.53 -12.73
CA LEU A 152 0.39 10.20 -12.82
C LEU A 152 0.10 10.60 -14.27
N VAL A 153 -1.13 10.37 -14.74
CA VAL A 153 -1.57 10.88 -16.05
C VAL A 153 -1.71 12.40 -16.03
N ASP A 154 -2.22 12.95 -14.93
CA ASP A 154 -2.29 14.39 -14.70
C ASP A 154 -1.73 14.73 -13.31
N SER A 155 -1.07 15.88 -13.19
CA SER A 155 -0.48 16.34 -11.93
C SER A 155 -1.40 17.27 -11.14
N GLN A 156 -2.71 17.26 -11.40
CA GLN A 156 -3.60 18.12 -10.62
C GLN A 156 -3.63 17.65 -9.15
N PRO A 157 -3.81 18.57 -8.19
CA PRO A 157 -3.95 18.18 -6.79
C PRO A 157 -5.18 17.28 -6.61
N VAL A 158 -5.07 16.32 -5.70
CA VAL A 158 -6.18 15.45 -5.28
C VAL A 158 -6.37 15.68 -3.79
N GLU A 159 -7.53 16.18 -3.43
CA GLU A 159 -7.85 16.48 -2.03
C GLU A 159 -8.51 15.29 -1.37
N MET A 160 -8.47 15.26 -0.04
CA MET A 160 -9.14 14.25 0.75
C MET A 160 -10.50 14.80 1.19
N VAL A 161 -11.58 14.10 0.82
CA VAL A 161 -12.95 14.40 1.25
C VAL A 161 -13.49 13.28 2.13
N LEU A 162 -14.49 13.59 2.95
CA LEU A 162 -15.10 12.62 3.87
C LEU A 162 -16.45 12.17 3.32
N GLU A 163 -16.50 10.95 2.80
CA GLU A 163 -17.72 10.26 2.38
C GLU A 163 -17.88 9.01 3.24
N LEU A 164 -18.25 9.20 4.51
CA LEU A 164 -18.16 8.22 5.61
C LEU A 164 -16.71 7.82 5.98
N VAL A 165 -15.88 7.52 4.98
CA VAL A 165 -14.44 7.32 5.08
C VAL A 165 -13.70 8.38 4.27
N ALA A 166 -12.41 8.57 4.54
CA ALA A 166 -11.59 9.48 3.76
C ALA A 166 -11.35 8.91 2.35
N VAL A 167 -11.81 9.64 1.33
CA VAL A 167 -11.68 9.29 -0.09
C VAL A 167 -11.05 10.43 -0.88
N PRO A 168 -10.49 10.16 -2.07
CA PRO A 168 -10.08 11.20 -3.01
C PRO A 168 -11.27 12.07 -3.45
N SER A 169 -11.04 13.37 -3.65
CA SER A 169 -12.04 14.30 -4.20
C SER A 169 -12.35 14.06 -5.68
N ARG A 170 -11.46 13.34 -6.37
CA ARG A 170 -11.56 13.00 -7.78
C ARG A 170 -10.85 11.67 -8.08
N PRO A 171 -11.20 10.99 -9.19
CA PRO A 171 -10.49 9.79 -9.62
C PRO A 171 -8.99 10.03 -9.78
N ILE A 172 -8.19 9.05 -9.33
CA ILE A 172 -6.74 9.03 -9.54
C ILE A 172 -6.46 8.10 -10.72
N THR A 173 -5.91 8.66 -11.79
CA THR A 173 -5.54 7.92 -12.99
C THR A 173 -4.04 7.75 -13.05
N LEU A 174 -3.59 6.50 -13.11
CA LEU A 174 -2.18 6.13 -13.15
C LEU A 174 -1.82 5.50 -14.48
N HIS A 175 -0.66 5.88 -15.01
CA HIS A 175 0.01 5.20 -16.10
C HIS A 175 1.02 4.19 -15.53
N LEU A 176 0.86 2.92 -15.94
CA LEU A 176 1.69 1.81 -15.47
C LEU A 176 2.61 1.34 -16.59
N THR A 177 3.91 1.55 -16.43
CA THR A 177 4.92 1.04 -17.36
C THR A 177 5.53 -0.25 -16.81
N LYS A 178 5.55 -1.34 -17.58
CA LYS A 178 6.13 -2.62 -17.15
C LYS A 178 7.62 -2.45 -16.80
N ARG A 179 8.03 -2.90 -15.60
CA ARG A 179 9.43 -3.07 -15.18
C ARG A 179 9.79 -4.53 -15.48
N TRP A 180 10.35 -4.82 -16.64
CA TRP A 180 10.63 -6.19 -17.09
C TRP A 180 11.50 -6.96 -16.09
N GLN A 181 11.10 -8.20 -15.79
CA GLN A 181 11.81 -9.15 -14.94
C GLN A 181 11.77 -10.54 -15.59
N GLU A 182 12.92 -11.01 -16.09
CA GLU A 182 13.09 -12.24 -16.90
C GLU A 182 12.79 -13.56 -16.13
N HIS A 183 12.68 -13.52 -14.81
CA HIS A 183 12.58 -14.73 -13.98
C HIS A 183 11.18 -15.40 -13.97
N LEU A 184 10.14 -14.75 -14.50
CA LEU A 184 8.81 -15.37 -14.66
C LEU A 184 8.64 -16.11 -16.00
N THR A 185 9.65 -16.09 -16.88
CA THR A 185 9.69 -16.90 -18.11
C THR A 185 10.51 -18.18 -17.97
N ALA A 186 10.53 -18.81 -16.78
CA ALA A 186 10.80 -20.23 -16.74
C ALA A 186 9.61 -20.93 -17.43
N LYS A 187 9.71 -21.13 -18.75
CA LYS A 187 8.85 -22.09 -19.46
C LYS A 187 8.86 -23.37 -18.61
N PRO A 188 7.71 -23.95 -18.23
CA PRO A 188 7.72 -25.27 -17.64
C PRO A 188 8.49 -26.16 -18.62
N ASP A 189 9.56 -26.78 -18.14
CA ASP A 189 10.43 -27.59 -18.98
C ASP A 189 9.63 -28.83 -19.45
N LEU A 190 8.96 -28.68 -20.60
CA LEU A 190 8.23 -29.76 -21.24
C LEU A 190 9.16 -30.89 -21.72
N ARG A 191 10.48 -30.79 -21.54
CA ARG A 191 11.41 -31.90 -21.81
C ARG A 191 11.36 -33.00 -20.77
N ARG A 192 10.73 -32.80 -19.61
CA ARG A 192 10.61 -33.86 -18.58
C ARG A 192 9.44 -34.83 -18.80
N CYS A 193 8.64 -34.66 -19.86
CA CYS A 193 7.56 -35.58 -20.22
C CYS A 193 7.97 -36.73 -21.15
N ARG A 194 9.27 -36.98 -21.40
CA ARG A 194 9.72 -38.03 -22.33
C ARG A 194 10.25 -39.33 -21.71
N GLU A 195 10.17 -39.53 -20.40
CA GLU A 195 10.74 -40.74 -19.76
C GLU A 195 9.76 -41.64 -18.99
N THR A 196 8.45 -41.43 -19.09
CA THR A 196 7.46 -42.45 -18.71
C THR A 196 6.72 -42.92 -19.95
N GLY A 197 7.41 -43.68 -20.79
CA GLY A 197 6.76 -44.52 -21.79
C GLY A 197 6.04 -45.66 -21.10
N HIS A 198 4.71 -45.66 -21.16
CA HIS A 198 3.84 -46.82 -21.43
C HIS A 198 2.38 -46.36 -21.35
N LEU A 199 1.83 -45.94 -22.49
CA LEU A 199 0.45 -46.16 -22.94
C LEU A 199 0.36 -45.53 -24.34
N GLY A 200 0.01 -46.36 -25.33
CA GLY A 200 0.04 -46.03 -26.76
C GLY A 200 -0.94 -44.92 -27.17
N PRO A 201 -0.78 -44.36 -28.39
CA PRO A 201 -1.57 -43.22 -28.85
C PRO A 201 -3.01 -43.62 -29.19
N ASP A 202 -3.97 -42.83 -28.70
CA ASP A 202 -5.38 -42.83 -29.12
C ASP A 202 -5.49 -42.25 -30.54
N PRO A 203 -6.11 -42.96 -31.52
CA PRO A 203 -6.10 -42.57 -32.93
C PRO A 203 -7.08 -41.44 -33.31
N ARG A 204 -7.41 -40.50 -32.41
CA ARG A 204 -8.47 -39.49 -32.65
C ARG A 204 -8.11 -38.01 -32.49
N VAL A 205 -6.86 -37.60 -32.73
CA VAL A 205 -6.52 -36.17 -32.78
C VAL A 205 -5.77 -35.83 -34.06
N LYS A 206 -6.43 -35.08 -34.95
CA LYS A 206 -5.88 -34.54 -36.20
C LYS A 206 -4.94 -33.37 -35.92
N GLU A 207 -3.83 -33.34 -36.66
CA GLU A 207 -2.82 -32.28 -36.68
C GLU A 207 -3.39 -30.90 -37.07
N GLY A 208 -2.89 -29.84 -36.43
CA GLY A 208 -3.11 -28.45 -36.81
C GLY A 208 -1.78 -27.67 -36.75
N GLY A 209 -1.42 -27.05 -37.88
CA GLY A 209 -0.15 -26.37 -38.15
C GLY A 209 0.08 -24.99 -37.49
N PRO A 210 0.96 -24.15 -38.06
CA PRO A 210 2.14 -23.62 -37.36
C PRO A 210 1.90 -22.37 -36.50
N CYS A 211 2.73 -22.28 -35.46
CA CYS A 211 2.86 -21.15 -34.53
C CYS A 211 3.35 -19.90 -35.28
N ASN A 212 2.51 -18.88 -35.35
CA ASN A 212 2.86 -17.59 -35.94
C ASN A 212 3.39 -16.68 -34.83
N GLU A 213 4.69 -16.37 -34.88
CA GLU A 213 5.34 -15.38 -34.03
C GLU A 213 4.73 -14.00 -34.33
N ARG A 214 4.03 -13.40 -33.35
CA ARG A 214 3.66 -11.99 -33.38
C ARG A 214 4.46 -11.22 -32.35
N THR A 215 5.21 -10.27 -32.90
CA THR A 215 5.97 -9.17 -32.32
C THR A 215 5.32 -8.53 -31.09
N ALA A 216 6.16 -8.27 -30.09
CA ALA A 216 5.86 -7.57 -28.85
C ALA A 216 5.34 -6.14 -29.10
N GLY A 217 4.10 -5.88 -28.69
CA GLY A 217 3.59 -4.53 -28.44
C GLY A 217 3.78 -4.18 -26.97
N VAL A 218 4.28 -2.99 -26.70
CA VAL A 218 4.30 -2.38 -25.36
C VAL A 218 2.85 -2.18 -24.95
N GLU A 219 2.34 -3.04 -24.07
CA GLU A 219 1.00 -2.88 -23.49
C GLU A 219 1.08 -1.86 -22.36
N ASP A 220 0.75 -0.60 -22.67
CA ASP A 220 0.49 0.44 -21.69
C ASP A 220 -0.88 0.16 -21.05
N VAL A 221 -0.90 0.00 -19.72
CA VAL A 221 -2.15 -0.23 -18.96
C VAL A 221 -2.46 1.04 -18.19
N ILE A 222 -3.54 1.71 -18.57
CA ILE A 222 -4.11 2.83 -17.81
C ILE A 222 -5.03 2.23 -16.74
N LEU A 223 -4.65 2.35 -15.47
CA LEU A 223 -5.54 2.02 -14.37
C LEU A 223 -6.20 3.30 -13.87
N THR A 224 -7.51 3.40 -14.09
CA THR A 224 -8.36 4.33 -13.36
C THR A 224 -8.87 3.61 -12.12
N VAL A 225 -8.46 4.05 -10.93
CA VAL A 225 -9.00 3.44 -9.70
C VAL A 225 -10.35 4.10 -9.41
N PHE A 226 -11.42 3.52 -9.97
CA PHE A 226 -12.78 4.04 -9.84
C PHE A 226 -13.22 4.11 -8.36
N GLN A 227 -13.73 5.28 -7.96
CA GLN A 227 -14.69 5.37 -6.85
C GLN A 227 -15.99 4.73 -7.31
N GLN A 228 -16.56 3.84 -6.50
CA GLN A 228 -17.95 3.44 -6.68
C GLN A 228 -18.80 4.70 -6.50
N GLN A 229 -19.47 5.14 -7.57
CA GLN A 229 -20.43 6.23 -7.47
C GLN A 229 -21.58 5.78 -6.57
N PRO A 230 -22.02 6.58 -5.58
CA PRO A 230 -23.27 6.33 -4.91
C PRO A 230 -24.43 6.47 -5.93
N LEU A 231 -25.41 5.57 -5.82
CA LEU A 231 -26.65 5.54 -6.62
C LEU A 231 -27.45 6.83 -6.48
#